data_AF-A0A0F9UC00-F1
#
_entry.id   AF-A0A0F9UC00-F1
#
_cell.length_a   1.000
_cell.length_b   1.000
_cell.length_c   1.000
_cell.angle_alpha   90.00
_cell.angle_beta   90.00
_cell.angle_gamma   90.00
#
_symmetry.space_group_name_H-M   'P 1'
#
loop_
_entity.id
_entity.type
_entity.pdbx_description
1 polymer ?
#
loop_
_entity_poly.entity_id
_entity_poly.type
_entity_poly.pdbx_seq_one_letter_code
_entity_poly.pdbx_strand_id
1 'polypeptide(L)'
;MMNSKKIRIIKLKDPQLRRVRKNLRDIIKLAAKDEIKRLLEITSNCLKKGKDISSEEQIKFTQYSRECNQLMSALSSSIIQCSSGAECDSLEEAIKQGFNPKDRPTDLDMVWIPYYQKLFCLKCYESTFYDSTYRNESEDPYADPYYKDSCKL
;
A
#
# COMPACT_ATOMS: atom_id res chain seq x y z
N MET A 1 1.27 10.34 -28.60
CA MET A 1 0.13 9.55 -28.08
C MET A 1 -0.37 10.18 -26.80
N MET A 2 -1.58 10.75 -26.80
CA MET A 2 -2.18 11.34 -25.60
C MET A 2 -2.72 10.22 -24.71
N ASN A 3 -1.95 9.83 -23.70
CA ASN A 3 -2.48 9.00 -22.62
C ASN A 3 -3.63 9.77 -21.96
N SER A 4 -4.82 9.16 -21.96
CA SER A 4 -6.02 9.69 -21.31
C SER A 4 -5.67 10.27 -19.93
N LYS A 5 -5.87 11.57 -19.74
CA LYS A 5 -5.61 12.29 -18.47
C LYS A 5 -6.61 11.94 -17.35
N LYS A 6 -7.64 11.13 -17.66
CA LYS A 6 -8.74 10.84 -16.74
C LYS A 6 -8.33 9.77 -15.74
N ILE A 7 -8.64 10.02 -14.47
CA ILE A 7 -8.56 9.04 -13.39
C ILE A 7 -9.52 7.89 -13.71
N ARG A 8 -9.09 6.64 -13.47
CA ARG A 8 -9.91 5.45 -13.76
C ARG A 8 -10.02 4.55 -12.54
N ILE A 9 -11.24 4.22 -12.16
CA ILE A 9 -11.52 3.23 -11.11
C ILE A 9 -11.60 1.84 -11.77
N ILE A 10 -10.75 0.93 -11.29
CA ILE A 10 -10.66 -0.46 -11.72
C ILE A 10 -11.34 -1.31 -10.66
N LYS A 11 -12.59 -1.68 -10.93
CA LYS A 11 -13.37 -2.56 -10.07
C LYS A 11 -13.29 -4.00 -10.54
N LEU A 12 -12.85 -4.90 -9.68
CA LEU A 12 -12.99 -6.33 -9.97
C LEU A 12 -14.44 -6.72 -9.72
N LYS A 13 -15.17 -7.22 -10.71
CA LYS A 13 -16.57 -7.66 -10.50
C LYS A 13 -16.64 -9.09 -9.96
N ASP A 14 -15.64 -9.91 -10.26
CA ASP A 14 -15.58 -11.31 -9.86
C ASP A 14 -15.09 -11.46 -8.40
N PRO A 15 -15.91 -12.03 -7.48
CA PRO A 15 -15.52 -12.29 -6.10
C PRO A 15 -14.31 -13.21 -5.94
N GLN A 16 -14.11 -14.18 -6.84
CA GLN A 16 -12.95 -15.08 -6.80
C GLN A 16 -11.68 -14.32 -7.11
N LEU A 17 -11.68 -13.48 -8.16
CA LEU A 17 -10.54 -12.63 -8.50
C LEU A 17 -10.22 -11.62 -7.38
N ARG A 18 -11.25 -11.07 -6.72
CA ARG A 18 -11.05 -10.23 -5.53
C ARG A 18 -10.31 -10.99 -4.43
N ARG A 19 -10.73 -12.22 -4.14
CA ARG A 19 -10.09 -13.08 -3.14
C ARG A 19 -8.64 -13.41 -3.49
N VAL A 20 -8.38 -13.78 -4.75
CA VAL A 20 -7.02 -14.07 -5.23
C VAL A 20 -6.11 -12.84 -5.08
N ARG A 21 -6.57 -11.67 -5.53
CA ARG A 21 -5.82 -10.41 -5.37
C ARG A 21 -5.53 -10.12 -3.89
N LYS A 22 -6.52 -10.31 -3.00
CA LYS A 22 -6.35 -10.13 -1.56
C LYS A 22 -5.22 -11.00 -1.03
N ASN A 23 -5.35 -12.30 -1.27
CA ASN A 23 -4.42 -13.28 -0.75
C ASN A 23 -3.00 -13.04 -1.26
N LEU A 24 -2.83 -12.77 -2.56
CA LEU A 24 -1.53 -12.45 -3.13
C LEU A 24 -0.91 -11.21 -2.49
N ARG A 25 -1.72 -10.15 -2.31
CA ARG A 25 -1.27 -8.92 -1.65
C ARG A 25 -0.83 -9.19 -0.22
N ASP A 26 -1.64 -9.91 0.56
CA ASP A 26 -1.36 -10.22 1.96
C ASP A 26 -0.09 -11.09 2.07
N ILE A 27 0.04 -12.14 1.25
CA ILE A 27 1.22 -13.01 1.20
C ILE A 27 2.49 -12.22 0.90
N ILE A 28 2.49 -11.39 -0.14
CA ILE A 28 3.68 -10.63 -0.53
C ILE A 28 4.02 -9.58 0.55
N LYS A 29 3.02 -8.91 1.13
CA LYS A 29 3.24 -7.92 2.19
C LYS A 29 3.83 -8.56 3.45
N LEU A 30 3.30 -9.70 3.88
CA LEU A 30 3.83 -10.45 5.04
C LEU A 30 5.26 -10.93 4.77
N ALA A 31 5.49 -11.58 3.63
CA ALA A 31 6.83 -12.05 3.26
C ALA A 31 7.86 -10.91 3.18
N ALA A 32 7.49 -9.76 2.60
CA ALA A 32 8.37 -8.60 2.54
C ALA A 32 8.67 -8.02 3.93
N LYS A 33 7.67 -7.94 4.82
CA LYS A 33 7.86 -7.46 6.20
C LYS A 33 8.76 -8.39 7.00
N ASP A 34 8.56 -9.69 6.89
CA ASP A 34 9.39 -10.69 7.57
C ASP A 34 10.85 -10.62 7.11
N GLU A 35 11.06 -10.45 5.80
CA GLU A 35 12.41 -10.32 5.24
C GLU A 35 13.07 -8.99 5.63
N ILE A 36 12.35 -7.86 5.59
CA ILE A 36 12.85 -6.58 6.10
C ILE A 36 13.26 -6.72 7.56
N LYS A 37 12.44 -7.36 8.39
CA LYS A 37 12.75 -7.59 9.81
C LYS A 37 14.02 -8.40 9.97
N ARG A 38 14.17 -9.51 9.23
CA ARG A 38 15.37 -10.35 9.24
C ARG A 38 16.62 -9.55 8.86
N LEU A 39 16.55 -8.74 7.80
CA LEU A 39 17.67 -7.91 7.34
C LEU A 39 18.04 -6.82 8.36
N LEU A 40 17.04 -6.20 9.01
CA LEU A 40 17.26 -5.22 10.09
C LEU A 40 17.88 -5.85 11.33
N GLU A 41 17.49 -7.08 11.69
CA GLU A 41 18.10 -7.81 12.80
C GLU A 41 19.58 -8.13 12.53
N ILE A 42 19.90 -8.60 11.32
CA ILE A 42 21.29 -8.88 10.93
C ILE A 42 22.13 -7.60 10.97
N THR A 43 21.64 -6.52 10.36
CA THR A 43 22.37 -5.25 10.33
C THR A 43 22.51 -4.62 11.72
N SER A 44 21.49 -4.72 12.58
CA SER A 44 21.56 -4.31 13.98
C SER A 44 22.61 -5.10 14.77
N ASN A 45 22.69 -6.41 14.58
CA ASN A 45 23.68 -7.25 15.24
C ASN A 45 25.11 -6.90 14.82
N CYS A 46 25.34 -6.56 13.55
CA CYS A 46 26.63 -6.03 13.09
C CYS A 46 26.97 -4.69 13.78
N LEU A 47 26.01 -3.76 13.86
CA LEU A 47 26.23 -2.46 14.51
C LEU A 47 26.56 -2.58 16.00
N LYS A 48 25.93 -3.54 16.71
CA LYS A 48 26.20 -3.79 18.13
C LYS A 48 27.64 -4.23 18.42
N LYS A 49 28.33 -4.83 17.44
CA LYS A 49 29.75 -5.22 17.57
C LYS A 49 30.71 -4.05 17.49
N GLY A 50 30.28 -2.90 16.95
CA GLY A 50 31.08 -1.68 16.91
C GLY A 50 32.46 -1.89 16.27
N LYS A 51 33.52 -1.74 17.07
CA LYS A 51 34.92 -1.85 16.62
C LYS A 51 35.39 -3.30 16.41
N ASP A 52 34.67 -4.29 16.93
CA ASP A 52 35.04 -5.71 16.86
C ASP A 52 34.46 -6.42 15.62
N ILE A 53 33.90 -5.66 14.68
CA ILE A 53 33.33 -6.21 13.45
C ILE A 53 34.43 -6.70 12.52
N SER A 54 34.29 -7.91 11.99
CA SER A 54 35.22 -8.42 10.98
C SER A 54 34.97 -7.75 9.61
N SER A 55 35.98 -7.75 8.74
CA SER A 55 35.82 -7.25 7.36
C SER A 55 34.70 -8.00 6.60
N GLU A 56 34.53 -9.30 6.86
CA GLU A 56 33.46 -10.11 6.27
C GLU A 56 32.07 -9.67 6.75
N GLU A 57 31.94 -9.37 8.05
CA GLU A 57 30.71 -8.86 8.63
C GLU A 57 30.37 -7.44 8.15
N GLN A 58 31.39 -6.62 7.88
CA GLN A 58 31.20 -5.28 7.33
C GLN A 58 30.72 -5.33 5.87
N ILE A 59 31.21 -6.28 5.07
CA ILE A 59 30.70 -6.57 3.73
C ILE A 59 29.24 -7.02 3.80
N LYS A 60 28.93 -8.00 4.68
CA LYS A 60 27.56 -8.48 4.92
C LYS A 60 26.62 -7.35 5.35
N PHE A 61 27.06 -6.48 6.26
CA PHE A 61 26.27 -5.32 6.69
C PHE A 61 25.91 -4.43 5.50
N THR A 62 26.88 -4.08 4.67
CA THR A 62 26.68 -3.21 3.51
C THR A 62 25.72 -3.85 2.50
N GLN A 63 25.89 -5.14 2.24
CA GLN A 63 25.01 -5.91 1.36
C GLN A 63 23.57 -5.94 1.89
N TYR A 64 23.36 -6.39 3.13
CA TYR A 64 22.01 -6.54 3.69
C TYR A 64 21.31 -5.20 3.92
N SER A 65 22.06 -4.14 4.24
CA SER A 65 21.53 -2.78 4.29
C SER A 65 21.01 -2.34 2.92
N ARG A 66 21.76 -2.64 1.84
CA ARG A 66 21.32 -2.35 0.47
C ARG A 66 20.09 -3.16 0.07
N GLU A 67 20.07 -4.46 0.35
CA GLU A 67 18.92 -5.33 0.09
C GLU A 67 17.67 -4.85 0.86
N CYS A 68 17.82 -4.45 2.12
CA CYS A 68 16.73 -3.92 2.94
C CYS A 68 16.17 -2.63 2.31
N ASN A 69 17.03 -1.70 1.90
CA ASN A 69 16.62 -0.46 1.25
C ASN A 69 15.93 -0.73 -0.10
N GLN A 70 16.45 -1.67 -0.89
CA GLN A 70 15.84 -2.07 -2.15
C GLN A 70 14.45 -2.67 -1.93
N LEU A 71 14.29 -3.56 -0.95
CA LEU A 71 13.01 -4.19 -0.63
C LEU A 71 12.00 -3.17 -0.09
N MET A 72 12.41 -2.29 0.83
CA MET A 72 11.55 -1.20 1.31
C MET A 72 11.14 -0.25 0.19
N SER A 73 12.08 0.12 -0.70
CA SER A 73 11.78 0.97 -1.86
C SER A 73 10.83 0.28 -2.83
N ALA A 74 11.08 -0.98 -3.17
CA ALA A 74 10.22 -1.76 -4.06
C ALA A 74 8.81 -1.86 -3.49
N LEU A 75 8.68 -2.20 -2.20
CA LEU A 75 7.40 -2.26 -1.50
C LEU A 75 6.71 -0.89 -1.54
N SER A 76 7.41 0.20 -1.21
CA SER A 76 6.84 1.57 -1.20
C SER A 76 6.34 2.04 -2.55
N SER A 77 6.95 1.55 -3.63
CA SER A 77 6.57 1.88 -5.00
C SER A 77 5.52 0.94 -5.59
N SER A 78 5.22 -0.16 -4.89
CA SER A 78 4.37 -1.22 -5.41
C SER A 78 2.89 -0.94 -5.22
N ILE A 79 2.08 -1.55 -6.09
CA ILE A 79 0.61 -1.51 -6.01
C ILE A 79 0.04 -2.25 -4.77
N ILE A 80 0.87 -3.04 -4.09
CA ILE A 80 0.48 -3.79 -2.90
C ILE A 80 0.56 -2.93 -1.64
N GLN A 81 1.36 -1.86 -1.64
CA GLN A 81 1.43 -0.96 -0.49
C GLN A 81 0.28 0.04 -0.53
N CYS A 82 -0.43 0.13 0.60
CA CYS A 82 -1.38 1.20 0.86
C CYS A 82 -0.83 2.07 1.99
N SER A 83 -0.89 3.38 1.79
CA SER A 83 -0.42 4.40 2.72
C SER A 83 -1.38 4.67 3.89
N SER A 84 -2.63 4.21 3.82
CA SER A 84 -3.68 4.46 4.83
C SER A 84 -3.63 3.52 6.05
N GLY A 85 -2.49 2.85 6.28
CA GLY A 85 -2.27 2.01 7.47
C GLY A 85 -3.33 0.90 7.64
N ALA A 86 -3.93 0.84 8.83
CA ALA A 86 -4.86 -0.19 9.27
C ALA A 86 -6.10 -0.39 8.37
N GLU A 87 -6.45 0.57 7.50
CA GLU A 87 -7.58 0.44 6.54
C GLU A 87 -7.27 -0.50 5.38
N CYS A 88 -5.99 -0.83 5.21
CA CYS A 88 -5.49 -1.70 4.15
C CYS A 88 -4.64 -2.85 4.68
N ASP A 89 -4.70 -3.10 5.99
CA ASP A 89 -4.00 -4.18 6.62
C ASP A 89 -4.71 -5.52 6.36
N SER A 90 -3.93 -6.60 6.36
CA SER A 90 -4.49 -7.95 6.22
C SER A 90 -5.38 -8.26 7.43
N LEU A 91 -6.22 -9.31 7.31
CA LEU A 91 -7.08 -9.76 8.41
C LEU A 91 -6.27 -9.98 9.71
N GLU A 92 -5.12 -10.62 9.59
CA GLU A 92 -4.24 -10.97 10.71
C GLU A 92 -3.57 -9.73 11.32
N GLU A 93 -3.18 -8.76 10.49
CA GLU A 93 -2.61 -7.50 10.98
C GLU A 93 -3.65 -6.63 11.67
N ALA A 94 -4.88 -6.56 11.14
CA ALA A 94 -5.98 -5.84 11.77
C ALA A 94 -6.32 -6.42 13.16
N ILE A 95 -6.35 -7.75 13.29
CA ILE A 95 -6.56 -8.44 14.58
C ILE A 95 -5.42 -8.14 15.55
N LYS A 96 -4.15 -8.23 15.10
CA LYS A 96 -2.98 -7.91 15.94
C LYS A 96 -2.99 -6.47 16.47
N GLN A 97 -3.60 -5.54 15.73
CA GLN A 97 -3.73 -4.13 16.12
C GLN A 97 -5.02 -3.82 16.88
N GLY A 98 -5.86 -4.82 17.18
CA GLY A 98 -7.10 -4.65 17.96
C GLY A 98 -8.30 -4.13 17.17
N PHE A 99 -8.26 -4.17 15.84
CA PHE A 99 -9.36 -3.73 14.98
C PHE A 99 -10.33 -4.88 14.63
N ASN A 100 -11.62 -4.56 14.49
CA ASN A 100 -12.63 -5.47 13.98
C ASN A 100 -12.54 -5.56 12.44
N PRO A 101 -12.24 -6.75 11.86
CA PRO A 101 -12.05 -6.89 10.42
C PRO A 101 -13.31 -6.67 9.59
N LYS A 102 -14.50 -6.85 10.19
CA LYS A 102 -15.78 -6.63 9.49
C LYS A 102 -16.01 -5.16 9.14
N ASP A 103 -15.42 -4.25 9.91
CA ASP A 103 -15.57 -2.81 9.72
C ASP A 103 -14.58 -2.26 8.67
N ARG A 104 -13.73 -3.13 8.11
CA ARG A 104 -12.71 -2.78 7.13
C ARG A 104 -12.79 -3.70 5.92
N PRO A 105 -13.86 -3.58 5.09
CA PRO A 105 -13.90 -4.28 3.82
C PRO A 105 -12.66 -3.86 3.05
N THR A 106 -11.80 -4.84 2.76
CA THR A 106 -10.62 -4.65 1.93
C THR A 106 -11.13 -4.42 0.50
N ASP A 107 -11.63 -3.23 0.21
CA ASP A 107 -12.07 -2.92 -1.14
C ASP A 107 -10.80 -2.78 -1.98
N LEU A 108 -10.46 -3.87 -2.67
CA LEU A 108 -9.27 -4.00 -3.50
C LEU A 108 -9.46 -3.36 -4.88
N ASP A 109 -10.50 -2.54 -5.01
CA ASP A 109 -10.68 -1.65 -6.12
C ASP A 109 -9.48 -0.70 -6.18
N MET A 110 -8.97 -0.50 -7.38
CA MET A 110 -7.77 0.30 -7.62
C MET A 110 -8.11 1.52 -8.44
N VAL A 111 -7.38 2.60 -8.24
CA VAL A 111 -7.52 3.84 -8.98
C VAL A 111 -6.23 4.09 -9.74
N TRP A 112 -6.33 4.15 -11.06
CA TRP A 112 -5.23 4.58 -11.91
C TRP A 112 -5.22 6.10 -11.99
N ILE A 113 -4.10 6.71 -11.58
CA ILE A 113 -3.87 8.16 -11.70
C ILE A 113 -2.83 8.40 -12.80
N PRO A 114 -3.24 8.92 -13.97
CA PRO A 114 -2.34 9.11 -15.11
C PRO A 114 -1.19 10.07 -14.84
N TYR A 115 -1.39 11.11 -14.03
CA TYR A 115 -0.35 12.09 -13.71
C TYR A 115 0.85 11.46 -12.99
N TYR A 116 0.58 10.53 -12.06
CA TYR A 116 1.62 9.80 -11.35
C TYR A 116 2.05 8.51 -12.04
N GLN A 117 1.34 8.10 -13.10
CA GLN A 117 1.48 6.80 -13.76
C GLN A 117 1.50 5.64 -12.76
N LYS A 118 0.62 5.71 -11.76
CA LYS A 118 0.57 4.79 -10.62
C LYS A 118 -0.84 4.32 -10.31
N LEU A 119 -0.93 3.10 -9.80
CA LEU A 119 -2.15 2.54 -9.21
C LEU A 119 -2.14 2.77 -7.70
N PHE A 120 -3.28 3.22 -7.20
CA PHE A 120 -3.54 3.38 -5.78
C PHE A 120 -4.69 2.46 -5.39
N CYS A 121 -4.72 2.01 -4.15
CA CYS A 121 -5.95 1.42 -3.63
C CYS A 121 -7.03 2.52 -3.54
N LEU A 122 -8.31 2.18 -3.69
CA LEU A 122 -9.39 3.16 -3.63
C LEU A 122 -9.37 3.97 -2.33
N LYS A 123 -9.12 3.31 -1.18
CA LYS A 123 -8.99 3.98 0.11
C LYS A 123 -7.81 4.95 0.19
N CYS A 124 -6.67 4.56 -0.38
CA CYS A 124 -5.48 5.41 -0.51
C CYS A 124 -5.79 6.65 -1.34
N TYR A 125 -6.58 6.46 -2.38
CA TYR A 125 -7.00 7.54 -3.26
C TYR A 125 -7.93 8.51 -2.50
N GLU A 126 -8.94 7.97 -1.83
CA GLU A 126 -9.88 8.73 -0.99
C GLU A 126 -9.14 9.50 0.11
N SER A 127 -8.21 8.87 0.84
CA SER A 127 -7.51 9.54 1.94
C SER A 127 -6.51 10.60 1.49
N THR A 128 -5.91 10.45 0.30
CA THR A 128 -4.78 11.27 -0.14
C THR A 128 -5.21 12.38 -1.11
N PHE A 129 -6.19 12.11 -1.97
CA PHE A 129 -6.53 13.00 -3.08
C PHE A 129 -7.92 13.60 -2.98
N TYR A 130 -8.86 12.99 -2.25
CA TYR A 130 -10.27 13.42 -2.21
C TYR A 130 -10.44 14.87 -1.70
N ASP A 131 -9.59 15.31 -0.77
CA ASP A 131 -9.57 16.70 -0.28
C ASP A 131 -8.96 17.72 -1.27
N SER A 132 -8.16 17.26 -2.24
CA SER A 132 -7.42 18.14 -3.16
C SER A 132 -8.03 18.21 -4.57
N THR A 133 -8.71 17.16 -5.03
CA THR A 133 -9.41 17.14 -6.32
C THR A 133 -10.71 17.96 -6.26
N TYR A 134 -11.43 17.94 -5.14
CA TYR A 134 -12.66 18.76 -4.98
C TYR A 134 -12.40 20.28 -4.96
N ARG A 135 -11.18 20.75 -4.66
CA ARG A 135 -10.85 22.19 -4.74
C ARG A 135 -10.63 22.70 -6.16
N ASN A 136 -10.38 21.81 -7.13
CA ASN A 136 -10.14 22.19 -8.53
C ASN A 136 -11.17 21.63 -9.52
N GLU A 137 -12.16 20.88 -9.05
CA GLU A 137 -13.21 20.25 -9.85
C GLU A 137 -14.59 20.86 -9.60
N SER A 138 -14.72 22.19 -9.67
CA SER A 138 -16.02 22.84 -9.96
C SER A 138 -16.56 22.52 -11.36
N GLU A 139 -15.96 21.53 -12.05
CA GLU A 139 -16.36 20.96 -13.32
C GLU A 139 -16.24 19.42 -13.30
N ASP A 140 -16.67 18.74 -12.23
CA ASP A 140 -16.86 17.28 -12.29
C ASP A 140 -18.23 16.94 -12.92
N PRO A 141 -18.29 16.42 -14.17
CA PRO A 141 -19.53 15.97 -14.79
C PRO A 141 -20.04 14.61 -14.26
N TYR A 142 -19.37 14.03 -13.25
CA TYR A 142 -19.75 12.76 -12.61
C TYR A 142 -20.13 12.90 -11.13
N ALA A 143 -20.50 14.11 -10.67
CA ALA A 143 -21.25 14.27 -9.43
C ALA A 143 -22.46 13.32 -9.48
N ASP A 144 -22.36 12.21 -8.75
CA ASP A 144 -23.33 11.13 -8.75
C ASP A 144 -24.70 11.70 -8.33
N PRO A 145 -25.72 11.69 -9.21
CA PRO A 145 -27.03 12.21 -8.87
C PRO A 145 -27.72 11.40 -7.76
N TYR A 146 -27.22 10.22 -7.40
CA TYR A 146 -27.78 9.38 -6.32
C TYR A 146 -27.27 9.71 -4.92
N TYR A 147 -26.28 10.60 -4.76
CA TYR A 147 -25.73 10.93 -3.43
C TYR A 147 -26.42 12.10 -2.72
N LYS A 148 -27.40 12.77 -3.36
CA LYS A 148 -28.13 13.88 -2.72
C LYS A 148 -29.23 13.44 -1.74
N ASP A 149 -29.65 12.18 -1.77
CA ASP A 149 -30.79 11.71 -0.97
C ASP A 149 -30.41 10.89 0.29
N SER A 150 -29.13 10.61 0.52
CA SER A 150 -28.68 9.81 1.68
C SER A 150 -28.36 10.60 2.95
N CYS A 151 -28.57 11.93 2.97
CA CYS A 151 -28.36 12.77 4.17
C CYS A 151 -29.67 13.39 4.69
N LYS A 152 -30.71 12.58 4.82
CA LYS A 152 -31.87 12.87 5.66
C LYS A 152 -32.25 11.64 6.48
N LEU A 153 -31.56 11.44 7.60
CA LEU A 153 -32.06 10.76 8.79
C LEU A 153 -31.36 11.35 10.01
#